data_AF-A0A131ZA94-F1
#
_entry.id   AF-A0A131ZA94-F1
#
_cell.length_a   1.000
_cell.length_b   1.000
_cell.length_c   1.000
_cell.angle_alpha   90.00
_cell.angle_beta   90.00
_cell.angle_gamma   90.00
#
_symmetry.space_group_name_H-M   'P 1'
#
loop_
_entity.id
_entity.type
_entity.pdbx_description
1 polymer ?
#
loop_
_entity_poly.entity_id
_entity_poly.type
_entity_poly.pdbx_seq_one_letter_code
_entity_poly.pdbx_strand_id
1 'polypeptide(L)'
;NDPVWGNEFNCLSITADHPNEDEKSVLSFILFMNNADTEYQFSTEKVTAVKMNGYNKENALKYQTEDGRTYTDVIVFSDGQCNVIYVPGTAGHKGGYELWATDYQNVPASCLEKFNNYTTDFQVRDVFTSACRYR
;
A
#
# COMPACT_ATOMS: atom_id res chain seq x y z
N ASN A 1 7.78 -10.40 -2.37
CA ASN A 1 6.73 -11.12 -3.10
C ASN A 1 5.41 -10.64 -2.54
N ASP A 2 4.52 -10.15 -3.40
CA ASP A 2 3.15 -9.81 -3.01
C ASP A 2 2.16 -10.80 -3.67
N PRO A 3 1.12 -11.29 -2.97
CA PRO A 3 0.17 -12.25 -3.53
C PRO A 3 -0.71 -11.74 -4.69
N VAL A 4 -0.80 -10.43 -4.89
CA VAL A 4 -1.54 -9.78 -5.97
C VAL A 4 -0.58 -9.21 -7.00
N TRP A 5 0.39 -8.40 -6.56
CA TRP A 5 1.28 -7.68 -7.47
C TRP A 5 2.45 -8.53 -7.96
N GLY A 6 2.73 -9.66 -7.31
CA GLY A 6 3.74 -10.64 -7.71
C GLY A 6 5.14 -10.38 -7.17
N ASN A 7 6.11 -11.09 -7.74
CA ASN A 7 7.52 -10.96 -7.38
C ASN A 7 8.12 -9.69 -8.00
N GLU A 8 9.00 -9.03 -7.24
CA GLU A 8 9.73 -7.84 -7.70
C GLU A 8 8.82 -6.73 -8.26
N PHE A 9 7.60 -6.63 -7.71
CA PHE A 9 6.64 -5.62 -8.14
C PHE A 9 7.21 -4.20 -8.04
N ASN A 10 6.90 -3.39 -9.04
CA ASN A 10 7.33 -2.01 -9.16
C ASN A 10 6.24 -1.19 -9.86
N CYS A 11 6.44 0.13 -9.93
CA CYS A 11 5.50 1.08 -10.53
C CYS A 11 4.07 0.96 -10.00
N LEU A 12 3.97 0.59 -8.72
CA LEU A 12 2.72 0.46 -8.00
C LEU A 12 2.11 1.84 -7.76
N SER A 13 0.86 2.01 -8.18
CA SER A 13 0.08 3.22 -7.96
C SER A 13 -1.38 2.86 -7.72
N ILE A 14 -2.08 3.71 -6.98
CA ILE A 14 -3.44 3.47 -6.52
C ILE A 14 -4.29 4.73 -6.73
N THR A 15 -5.51 4.55 -7.23
CA THR A 15 -6.55 5.57 -7.26
C THR A 15 -7.82 4.99 -6.64
N ALA A 16 -8.52 5.77 -5.84
CA ALA A 16 -9.78 5.35 -5.22
C ALA A 16 -10.97 6.07 -5.85
N ASP A 17 -12.11 5.37 -5.94
CA ASP A 17 -13.38 5.90 -6.42
C ASP A 17 -14.55 5.19 -5.72
N HIS A 18 -15.79 5.50 -6.09
CA HIS A 18 -17.02 4.90 -5.58
C HIS A 18 -17.09 4.87 -4.03
N PRO A 19 -17.01 6.04 -3.36
CA PRO A 19 -17.03 6.09 -1.91
C PRO A 19 -18.38 5.62 -1.36
N ASN A 20 -18.31 4.82 -0.31
CA ASN A 20 -19.44 4.40 0.51
C ASN A 20 -19.16 4.81 1.96
N GLU A 21 -19.82 5.88 2.40
CA GLU A 21 -19.63 6.48 3.73
C GLU A 21 -20.11 5.57 4.87
N ASP A 22 -21.22 4.84 4.68
CA ASP A 22 -21.79 3.95 5.70
C ASP A 22 -20.84 2.79 6.02
N GLU A 23 -20.20 2.26 4.99
CA GLU A 23 -19.21 1.18 5.13
C GLU A 23 -17.78 1.70 5.35
N LYS A 24 -17.56 3.01 5.24
CA LYS A 24 -16.21 3.62 5.16
C LYS A 24 -15.32 2.89 4.15
N SER A 25 -15.86 2.68 2.95
CA SER A 25 -15.17 1.94 1.90
C SER A 25 -15.09 2.68 0.58
N VAL A 26 -14.15 2.25 -0.25
CA VAL A 26 -13.93 2.73 -1.62
C VAL A 26 -13.61 1.55 -2.52
N LEU A 27 -13.75 1.76 -3.83
CA LEU A 27 -13.17 0.89 -4.83
C LEU A 27 -11.80 1.42 -5.23
N SER A 28 -10.77 0.58 -5.09
CA SER A 28 -9.39 0.89 -5.42
C SER A 28 -9.02 0.33 -6.79
N PHE A 29 -8.43 1.17 -7.61
CA PHE A 29 -7.88 0.85 -8.91
C PHE A 29 -6.35 0.91 -8.83
N ILE A 30 -5.71 -0.25 -8.98
CA ILE A 30 -4.29 -0.43 -8.73
C ILE A 30 -3.60 -0.75 -10.05
N LEU A 31 -2.58 0.04 -10.40
CA LEU A 31 -1.67 -0.26 -11.50
C LEU A 31 -0.31 -0.68 -10.96
N PHE A 32 0.29 -1.71 -11.55
CA PHE A 32 1.60 -2.22 -11.15
C PHE A 32 2.30 -2.93 -12.31
N MET A 33 3.60 -3.15 -12.17
CA MET A 33 4.38 -4.08 -13.00
C MET A 33 5.09 -5.08 -12.08
N ASN A 34 5.57 -6.18 -12.65
CA ASN A 34 6.38 -7.18 -11.95
C ASN A 34 7.38 -7.83 -12.91
N ASN A 35 8.10 -8.85 -12.47
CA ASN A 35 9.07 -9.52 -13.33
C ASN A 35 8.48 -10.55 -14.31
N ALA A 36 7.16 -10.80 -14.26
CA ALA A 36 6.48 -11.70 -15.18
C ALA A 36 6.05 -11.00 -16.48
N ASP A 37 5.78 -9.70 -16.43
CA ASP A 37 5.35 -8.89 -17.58
C ASP A 37 6.02 -7.51 -17.56
N THR A 38 6.42 -7.03 -18.72
CA THR A 38 6.99 -5.69 -18.90
C THR A 38 5.94 -4.59 -19.03
N GLU A 39 4.68 -4.97 -19.27
CA GLU A 39 3.55 -4.07 -19.38
C GLU A 39 2.86 -3.84 -18.02
N TYR A 40 2.14 -2.72 -17.93
CA TYR A 40 1.30 -2.44 -16.77
C TYR A 40 0.17 -3.47 -16.65
N GLN A 41 0.10 -4.05 -15.46
CA GLN A 41 -1.01 -4.86 -14.98
C GLN A 41 -1.96 -4.02 -14.13
N PHE A 42 -3.18 -4.51 -13.99
CA PHE A 42 -4.26 -3.82 -13.30
C PHE A 42 -4.99 -4.78 -12.36
N SER A 43 -5.41 -4.26 -11.21
CA SER A 43 -6.32 -4.95 -10.31
C SER A 43 -7.30 -3.97 -9.68
N THR A 44 -8.49 -4.47 -9.36
CA THR A 44 -9.52 -3.72 -8.63
C THR A 44 -9.73 -4.38 -7.27
N GLU A 45 -9.77 -3.60 -6.21
CA GLU A 45 -9.95 -4.11 -4.86
C GLU A 45 -10.92 -3.24 -4.07
N LYS A 46 -11.80 -3.85 -3.28
CA LYS A 46 -12.59 -3.10 -2.30
C LYS A 46 -11.71 -2.82 -1.08
N VAL A 47 -11.62 -1.56 -0.67
CA VAL A 47 -10.86 -1.15 0.50
C VAL A 47 -11.80 -0.58 1.55
N THR A 48 -11.75 -1.13 2.76
CA THR A 48 -12.58 -0.70 3.89
C THR A 48 -11.70 -0.24 5.05
N ALA A 49 -12.01 0.92 5.63
CA ALA A 49 -11.37 1.37 6.85
C ALA A 49 -11.84 0.49 8.03
N VAL A 50 -10.90 -0.13 8.75
CA VAL A 50 -11.17 -1.03 9.87
C VAL A 50 -10.31 -0.70 11.08
N LYS A 51 -10.66 -1.29 12.23
CA LYS A 51 -9.93 -1.15 13.50
C LYS A 51 -8.99 -2.34 13.67
N MET A 52 -7.75 -2.07 14.04
CA MET A 52 -6.73 -3.05 14.38
C MET A 52 -6.06 -2.66 15.71
N ASN A 53 -5.48 -3.65 16.40
CA ASN A 53 -4.68 -3.44 17.61
C ASN A 53 -5.43 -2.73 18.76
N GLY A 54 -6.74 -2.96 18.88
CA GLY A 54 -7.57 -2.40 19.97
C GLY A 54 -7.90 -0.91 19.83
N TYR A 55 -7.66 -0.29 18.67
CA TYR A 55 -8.01 1.11 18.44
C TYR A 55 -9.54 1.32 18.44
N ASN A 56 -9.99 2.44 19.00
CA ASN A 56 -11.41 2.82 19.01
C ASN A 56 -11.89 3.44 17.69
N LYS A 57 -10.96 4.03 16.92
CA LYS A 57 -11.16 4.60 15.58
C LYS A 57 -10.41 3.75 14.56
N GLU A 58 -10.93 3.68 13.33
CA GLU A 58 -10.27 2.96 12.25
C GLU A 58 -8.84 3.47 12.03
N ASN A 59 -7.92 2.53 11.87
CA ASN A 59 -6.48 2.76 11.73
C ASN A 59 -5.83 1.76 10.76
N ALA A 60 -6.63 0.98 10.05
CA ALA A 60 -6.17 -0.03 9.13
C ALA A 60 -7.04 -0.06 7.87
N LEU A 61 -6.45 -0.54 6.78
CA LEU A 61 -7.07 -0.70 5.49
C LEU A 61 -7.25 -2.20 5.26
N LYS A 62 -8.51 -2.64 5.14
CA LYS A 62 -8.84 -4.01 4.74
C LYS A 62 -9.08 -4.03 3.24
N TYR A 63 -8.17 -4.68 2.53
CA TYR A 63 -8.27 -4.95 1.10
C TYR A 63 -9.05 -6.24 0.88
N GLN A 64 -9.91 -6.24 -0.12
CA GLN A 64 -10.60 -7.42 -0.62
C GLN A 64 -10.44 -7.49 -2.14
N THR A 65 -9.77 -8.53 -2.61
CA THR A 65 -9.57 -8.81 -4.03
C THR A 65 -10.86 -9.35 -4.67
N GLU A 66 -10.95 -9.28 -6.00
CA GLU A 66 -12.10 -9.82 -6.75
C GLU A 66 -12.32 -11.32 -6.52
N ASP A 67 -11.25 -12.09 -6.29
CA ASP A 67 -11.31 -13.52 -5.96
C ASP A 67 -11.61 -13.81 -4.47
N GLY A 68 -11.88 -12.77 -3.68
CA GLY A 68 -12.37 -12.87 -2.31
C GLY A 68 -11.29 -13.01 -1.23
N ARG A 69 -9.99 -12.98 -1.58
CA ARG A 69 -8.91 -12.91 -0.59
C ARG A 69 -8.95 -11.57 0.13
N THR A 70 -8.47 -11.55 1.37
CA THR A 70 -8.43 -10.32 2.17
C THR A 70 -7.08 -10.10 2.82
N TYR A 71 -6.63 -8.85 2.79
CA TYR A 71 -5.41 -8.38 3.42
C TYR A 71 -5.76 -7.21 4.34
N THR A 72 -5.01 -7.00 5.42
CA THR A 72 -5.30 -5.90 6.36
C THR A 72 -4.01 -5.28 6.84
N ASP A 73 -3.79 -4.05 6.39
CA ASP A 73 -2.59 -3.29 6.66
C ASP A 73 -2.88 -2.12 7.58
N VAL A 74 -1.90 -1.76 8.41
CA VAL A 74 -2.10 -0.78 9.48
C VAL A 74 -1.44 0.54 9.10
N ILE A 75 -2.20 1.64 9.17
CA ILE A 75 -1.65 2.99 9.00
C ILE A 75 -0.93 3.36 10.30
N VAL A 76 0.41 3.37 10.25
CA VAL A 76 1.25 3.68 11.42
C VAL A 76 1.64 5.16 11.48
N PHE A 77 1.55 5.87 10.35
CA PHE A 77 1.67 7.32 10.28
C PHE A 77 0.99 7.85 9.02
N SER A 78 0.38 9.04 9.08
CA SER A 78 -0.19 9.74 7.94
C SER A 78 -0.15 11.23 8.20
N ASP A 79 0.16 12.03 7.18
CA ASP A 79 0.13 13.50 7.23
C ASP A 79 -0.81 14.13 6.19
N GLY A 80 -1.61 13.30 5.51
CA GLY A 80 -2.56 13.71 4.47
C GLY A 80 -1.97 13.81 3.07
N GLN A 81 -0.64 13.91 2.92
CA GLN A 81 0.04 13.87 1.61
C GLN A 81 0.85 12.58 1.42
N CYS A 82 1.13 11.87 2.51
CA CYS A 82 1.71 10.54 2.50
C CYS A 82 1.19 9.68 3.65
N ASN A 83 1.41 8.37 3.49
CA ASN A 83 1.08 7.35 4.48
C ASN A 83 2.27 6.41 4.66
N VAL A 84 2.55 6.07 5.91
CA VAL A 84 3.42 4.95 6.28
C VAL A 84 2.53 3.83 6.75
N ILE A 85 2.59 2.71 6.06
CA ILE A 85 1.73 1.55 6.28
C ILE A 85 2.59 0.39 6.74
N TYR A 86 2.15 -0.32 7.78
CA TYR A 86 2.72 -1.60 8.19
C TYR A 86 1.89 -2.72 7.58
N VAL A 87 2.56 -3.61 6.85
CA VAL A 87 1.98 -4.82 6.26
C VAL A 87 2.31 -5.99 7.19
N PRO A 88 1.34 -6.53 7.95
CA PRO A 88 1.59 -7.63 8.86
C PRO A 88 2.09 -8.88 8.12
N GLY A 89 3.11 -9.51 8.68
CA GLY A 89 3.61 -10.78 8.16
C GLY A 89 2.61 -11.90 8.36
N THR A 90 2.72 -12.94 7.53
CA THR A 90 2.01 -14.21 7.71
C THR A 90 2.84 -15.19 8.52
N ALA A 91 2.25 -16.31 8.95
CA ALA A 91 2.97 -17.31 9.75
C ALA A 91 4.27 -17.76 9.05
N GLY A 92 5.42 -17.43 9.66
CA GLY A 92 6.74 -17.76 9.12
C GLY A 92 7.41 -16.67 8.27
N HIS A 93 6.74 -15.53 8.02
CA HIS A 93 7.31 -14.41 7.28
C HIS A 93 7.22 -13.11 8.09
N LYS A 94 8.33 -12.37 8.15
CA LYS A 94 8.32 -11.02 8.75
C LYS A 94 7.46 -10.12 7.86
N GLY A 95 6.66 -9.26 8.49
CA GLY A 95 5.93 -8.21 7.78
C GLY A 95 6.87 -7.19 7.17
N GLY A 96 6.32 -6.11 6.62
CA GLY A 96 7.08 -5.02 6.01
C GLY A 96 6.44 -3.66 6.25
N TYR A 97 7.06 -2.63 5.71
CA TYR A 97 6.50 -1.29 5.69
C TYR A 97 6.45 -0.76 4.26
N GLU A 98 5.49 0.11 4.02
CA GLU A 98 5.30 0.81 2.77
C GLU A 98 5.22 2.32 3.01
N LEU A 99 5.74 3.08 2.06
CA LEU A 99 5.65 4.54 2.02
C LEU A 99 4.91 4.94 0.76
N TRP A 100 3.71 5.50 0.94
CA TRP A 100 2.85 5.99 -0.12
C TRP A 100 2.82 7.51 -0.09
N ALA A 101 2.94 8.16 -1.25
CA ALA A 101 2.87 9.61 -1.38
C ALA A 101 2.08 10.00 -2.64
N THR A 102 1.41 11.13 -2.61
CA THR A 102 0.68 11.68 -3.77
C THR A 102 1.63 12.25 -4.84
N ASP A 103 2.81 12.73 -4.43
CA ASP A 103 3.89 13.16 -5.31
C ASP A 103 5.18 12.38 -5.01
N TYR A 104 5.54 11.45 -5.90
CA TYR A 104 6.74 10.64 -5.75
C TYR A 104 8.04 11.45 -5.86
N GLN A 105 8.02 12.65 -6.47
CA GLN A 105 9.20 13.50 -6.58
C GLN A 105 9.45 14.30 -5.31
N ASN A 106 8.39 14.57 -4.55
CA ASN A 106 8.41 15.42 -3.36
C ASN A 106 7.73 14.72 -2.17
N VAL A 107 8.29 13.58 -1.75
CA VAL A 107 7.79 12.84 -0.59
C VAL A 107 7.97 13.68 0.69
N PRO A 108 6.91 13.90 1.50
CA PRO A 108 7.02 14.69 2.72
C PRO A 108 8.04 14.12 3.71
N ALA A 109 8.89 14.99 4.26
CA ALA A 109 9.94 14.62 5.20
C ALA A 109 9.40 13.93 6.47
N SER A 110 8.19 14.32 6.90
CA SER A 110 7.45 13.72 8.01
C SER A 110 7.25 12.21 7.85
N CYS A 111 6.72 11.76 6.70
CA CYS A 111 6.59 10.31 6.47
C CYS A 111 7.93 9.64 6.22
N LEU A 112 8.86 10.31 5.52
CA LEU A 112 10.18 9.72 5.25
C LEU A 112 10.94 9.44 6.56
N GLU A 113 10.92 10.37 7.51
CA GLU A 113 11.53 10.19 8.84
C GLU A 113 10.88 9.02 9.58
N LYS A 114 9.54 8.93 9.60
CA LYS A 114 8.82 7.83 10.26
C LYS A 114 9.10 6.48 9.59
N PHE A 115 9.07 6.43 8.26
CA PHE A 115 9.37 5.24 7.49
C PHE A 115 10.80 4.76 7.77
N ASN A 116 11.80 5.65 7.70
CA ASN A 116 13.20 5.32 8.00
C ASN A 116 13.37 4.79 9.44
N ASN A 117 12.70 5.40 10.42
CA ASN A 117 12.74 4.94 11.81
C ASN A 117 12.14 3.52 11.97
N TYR A 118 11.02 3.23 11.30
CA TYR A 118 10.36 1.92 11.37
C TYR A 118 11.05 0.83 10.55
N THR A 119 11.91 1.22 9.60
CA THR A 119 12.59 0.30 8.65
C THR A 119 14.07 0.10 8.92
N THR A 120 14.58 0.52 10.09
CA THR A 120 16.00 0.38 10.48
C THR A 120 16.58 -1.03 10.29
N ASP A 121 15.78 -2.07 10.54
CA ASP A 121 16.16 -3.48 10.39
C ASP A 121 15.66 -4.12 9.08
N PHE A 122 15.37 -3.31 8.05
CA PHE A 122 14.80 -3.75 6.78
C PHE A 122 15.66 -3.30 5.59
N GLN A 123 15.68 -4.13 4.55
CA GLN A 123 16.19 -3.69 3.25
C GLN A 123 15.11 -2.87 2.55
N VAL A 124 15.34 -1.57 2.44
CA VAL A 124 14.45 -0.64 1.72
C VAL A 124 14.75 -0.69 0.22
N ARG A 125 13.72 -0.57 -0.60
CA ARG A 125 13.81 -0.47 -2.07
C ARG A 125 12.80 0.54 -2.59
N ASP A 126 13.10 1.11 -3.76
CA ASP A 126 12.13 1.91 -4.49
C ASP A 126 11.11 1.02 -5.19
N VAL A 127 9.86 1.50 -5.27
CA VAL A 127 8.76 0.82 -5.96
C VAL A 127 8.30 1.66 -7.14
N PHE A 128 7.81 2.88 -6.90
CA PHE A 128 7.44 3.83 -7.94
C PHE A 128 8.52 4.90 -8.10
N THR A 129 9.01 5.10 -9.32
CA THR A 129 10.04 6.11 -9.65
C THR A 129 9.74 6.78 -10.99
N SER A 130 10.59 7.73 -11.42
CA SER A 130 10.46 8.36 -12.73
C SER A 130 10.51 7.36 -13.90
N ALA A 131 11.13 6.19 -13.73
CA ALA A 131 11.19 5.14 -14.75
C ALA A 131 9.81 4.57 -15.10
N CYS A 132 8.81 4.76 -14.24
CA CYS A 132 7.44 4.30 -14.42
C CYS A 132 6.64 5.16 -15.41
N ARG A 133 7.03 6.41 -15.68
CA ARG A 133 6.24 7.35 -16.50
C ARG A 133 6.32 7.10 -18.02
N TYR A 134 7.23 6.26 -18.48
CA TYR A 134 7.57 6.10 -19.90
C TYR A 134 7.51 4.65 -20.37
N ARG A 135 6.74 3.81 -19.68
CA ARG A 135 6.51 2.42 -20.05
C ARG A 135 5.06 2.22 -20.41
#